data_AF-A0A5M7BYV2-F1
#
_entry.id   AF-A0A5M7BYV2-F1
#
_cell.length_a   1.000
_cell.length_b   1.000
_cell.length_c   1.000
_cell.angle_alpha   90.00
_cell.angle_beta   90.00
_cell.angle_gamma   90.00
#
_symmetry.space_group_name_H-M   'P 1'
#
loop_
_entity.id
_entity.type
_entity.pdbx_description
1 polymer ?
#
loop_
_entity_poly.entity_id
_entity_poly.type
_entity_poly.pdbx_seq_one_letter_code
_entity_poly.pdbx_strand_id
1 'polypeptide(L)'
;MRALGSGEEAHCAYCGDRLPPLPPRGGRPTPYCPADPERYGQWGAKTITCAMLDEHREIWVQTYGPDQPMTQLDVHTLDERLTALQAVLNPVQQEIAALQSHATEELSAALAARETADAERRDAVEAARAAEAARDEALAQAADSREEAEAARIAKDAAIQRANEAAAARDQAIAEQASARQEAEAARTDRQQALDQVAAAHQRIDDLQATLASERASALEQLDLLRREEQQTRQDLRTALTEEWRQRLDDQAEDFAQRLQDAQTRADQRIADLSEQLTRATENYATALAPLHEKISALRNELAAQTSFASRAHQQLDQLRDRLAEAVENTTDTEALREHIRTVLAHTAVETPPPGNGESP
;
A
#
# COMPACT_ATOMS: atom_id res chain seq x y z
N MET A 1 -67.65 -132.88 -105.02
CA MET A 1 -68.26 -132.71 -106.37
C MET A 1 -69.01 -133.95 -106.86
N ARG A 2 -70.32 -134.05 -106.53
CA ARG A 2 -71.30 -134.89 -107.22
C ARG A 2 -72.67 -134.21 -107.08
N ALA A 3 -73.16 -133.61 -108.15
CA ALA A 3 -74.59 -133.39 -108.41
C ALA A 3 -74.78 -132.90 -109.86
N LEU A 4 -74.21 -133.60 -110.84
CA LEU A 4 -74.73 -133.56 -112.21
C LEU A 4 -75.60 -134.82 -112.35
N GLY A 5 -76.83 -134.70 -111.87
CA GLY A 5 -77.90 -135.64 -112.20
C GLY A 5 -78.22 -135.51 -113.69
N SER A 6 -78.22 -136.65 -114.34
CA SER A 6 -78.43 -136.89 -115.77
C SER A 6 -79.72 -136.31 -116.34
N GLY A 7 -79.65 -135.80 -117.57
CA GLY A 7 -80.79 -135.61 -118.47
C GLY A 7 -81.18 -134.14 -118.64
N GLU A 8 -80.89 -133.59 -119.83
CA GLU A 8 -81.37 -132.36 -120.54
C GLU A 8 -81.91 -131.09 -119.79
N GLU A 9 -82.06 -131.06 -118.47
CA GLU A 9 -82.53 -129.92 -117.65
C GLU A 9 -81.88 -129.90 -116.24
N ALA A 10 -80.58 -129.59 -116.07
CA ALA A 10 -79.96 -129.49 -114.73
C ALA A 10 -80.43 -128.25 -113.96
N HIS A 11 -80.60 -128.31 -112.63
CA HIS A 11 -81.03 -127.18 -111.77
C HIS A 11 -80.03 -126.95 -110.62
N CYS A 12 -79.91 -125.72 -110.12
CA CYS A 12 -78.99 -125.40 -109.01
C CYS A 12 -79.58 -125.76 -107.64
N ALA A 13 -78.76 -126.36 -106.76
CA ALA A 13 -79.19 -126.77 -105.41
C ALA A 13 -79.56 -125.61 -104.46
N TYR A 14 -79.12 -124.38 -104.74
CA TYR A 14 -79.39 -123.20 -103.91
C TYR A 14 -80.56 -122.38 -104.44
N CYS A 15 -80.46 -121.95 -105.71
CA CYS A 15 -81.46 -121.07 -106.33
C CYS A 15 -82.67 -121.87 -106.87
N GLY A 16 -82.53 -123.17 -107.13
CA GLY A 16 -83.54 -124.00 -107.79
C GLY A 16 -83.67 -123.75 -109.31
N ASP A 17 -83.05 -122.69 -109.84
CA ASP A 17 -83.16 -122.32 -111.24
C ASP A 17 -82.42 -123.27 -112.17
N ARG A 18 -82.94 -123.34 -113.39
CA ARG A 18 -82.46 -124.20 -114.46
C ARG A 18 -81.12 -123.67 -114.99
N LEU A 19 -80.09 -124.51 -114.93
CA LEU A 19 -78.73 -124.18 -115.32
C LEU A 19 -78.64 -124.07 -116.86
N PRO A 20 -77.89 -123.08 -117.40
CA PRO A 20 -77.75 -122.91 -118.85
C PRO A 20 -77.12 -124.15 -119.51
N PRO A 21 -77.57 -124.55 -120.72
CA PRO A 21 -77.01 -125.70 -121.42
C PRO A 21 -75.55 -125.48 -121.80
N LEU A 22 -74.71 -126.51 -121.62
CA LEU A 22 -73.28 -126.48 -121.95
C LEU A 22 -73.07 -126.38 -123.47
N PRO A 23 -72.33 -125.39 -123.99
CA PRO A 23 -72.04 -125.25 -125.42
C PRO A 23 -71.18 -126.42 -125.95
N PRO A 24 -71.48 -126.96 -127.16
CA PRO A 24 -70.90 -128.19 -127.68
C PRO A 24 -69.51 -128.08 -128.34
N ARG A 25 -68.86 -126.90 -128.41
CA ARG A 25 -67.47 -126.77 -128.90
C ARG A 25 -66.66 -125.77 -128.07
N GLY A 26 -65.78 -126.30 -127.23
CA GLY A 26 -64.42 -125.80 -127.01
C GLY A 26 -64.19 -124.45 -126.32
N GLY A 27 -65.22 -123.75 -125.85
CA GLY A 27 -65.10 -122.66 -124.88
C GLY A 27 -65.51 -123.16 -123.50
N ARG A 28 -64.67 -122.98 -122.48
CA ARG A 28 -64.92 -123.37 -121.08
C ARG A 28 -66.30 -122.81 -120.64
N PRO A 29 -67.32 -123.64 -120.36
CA PRO A 29 -68.63 -123.09 -120.01
C PRO A 29 -68.89 -123.08 -118.50
N THR A 30 -69.47 -121.98 -118.04
CA THR A 30 -69.99 -121.70 -116.70
C THR A 30 -71.13 -122.63 -116.29
N PRO A 31 -71.13 -123.18 -115.05
CA PRO A 31 -72.25 -123.96 -114.53
C PRO A 31 -72.93 -123.39 -113.26
N TYR A 32 -73.01 -122.06 -113.05
CA TYR A 32 -73.70 -121.49 -111.86
C TYR A 32 -74.78 -120.46 -112.26
N CYS A 33 -75.82 -120.30 -111.42
CA CYS A 33 -76.91 -119.33 -111.65
C CYS A 33 -76.35 -117.89 -111.76
N PRO A 34 -77.00 -116.99 -112.52
CA PRO A 34 -76.73 -115.56 -112.42
C PRO A 34 -76.92 -115.07 -110.97
N ALA A 35 -76.13 -114.08 -110.56
CA ALA A 35 -76.20 -113.50 -109.22
C ALA A 35 -77.54 -112.78 -109.01
N ASP A 36 -78.27 -113.14 -107.95
CA ASP A 36 -79.54 -112.52 -107.55
C ASP A 36 -79.38 -111.82 -106.18
N PRO A 37 -79.24 -110.48 -106.14
CA PRO A 37 -79.01 -109.75 -104.90
C PRO A 37 -80.20 -109.75 -103.95
N GLU A 38 -81.43 -109.87 -104.46
CA GLU A 38 -82.64 -109.80 -103.61
C GLU A 38 -82.79 -111.02 -102.72
N ARG A 39 -82.24 -112.17 -103.15
CA ARG A 39 -82.43 -113.45 -102.45
C ARG A 39 -81.46 -113.71 -101.32
N TYR A 40 -80.18 -113.43 -101.52
CA TYR A 40 -79.11 -113.73 -100.54
C TYR A 40 -78.43 -112.48 -99.97
N GLY A 41 -78.77 -111.29 -100.47
CA GLY A 41 -78.18 -110.03 -100.03
C GLY A 41 -76.73 -109.83 -100.46
N GLN A 42 -76.08 -108.85 -99.85
CA GLN A 42 -74.69 -108.49 -100.11
C GLN A 42 -73.86 -108.71 -98.84
N TRP A 43 -72.66 -109.26 -98.97
CA TRP A 43 -71.67 -109.28 -97.90
C TRP A 43 -70.57 -108.26 -98.22
N GLY A 44 -70.61 -107.13 -97.52
CA GLY A 44 -69.78 -105.97 -97.86
C GLY A 44 -70.10 -105.47 -99.26
N ALA A 45 -69.09 -105.38 -100.12
CA ALA A 45 -69.24 -104.90 -101.51
C ALA A 45 -69.55 -106.02 -102.54
N LYS A 46 -69.70 -107.29 -102.13
CA LYS A 46 -69.95 -108.42 -103.03
C LYS A 46 -71.38 -108.95 -102.87
N THR A 47 -72.06 -109.17 -104.00
CA THR A 47 -73.36 -109.85 -104.01
C THR A 47 -73.14 -111.34 -103.76
N ILE A 48 -73.82 -111.90 -102.75
CA ILE A 48 -73.67 -113.30 -102.39
C ILE A 48 -74.30 -114.15 -103.51
N THR A 49 -73.49 -114.98 -104.16
CA THR A 49 -73.94 -115.88 -105.24
C THR A 49 -74.04 -117.32 -104.76
N CYS A 50 -74.82 -118.15 -105.45
CA CYS A 50 -74.91 -119.58 -105.13
C CYS A 50 -73.54 -120.28 -105.19
N ALA A 51 -72.62 -119.81 -106.03
CA ALA A 51 -71.25 -120.31 -106.07
C ALA A 51 -70.49 -120.02 -104.75
N MET A 52 -70.64 -118.81 -104.20
CA MET A 52 -70.06 -118.47 -102.90
C MET A 52 -70.66 -119.30 -101.77
N LEU A 53 -71.97 -119.58 -101.79
CA LEU A 53 -72.61 -120.41 -100.77
C LEU A 53 -72.13 -121.87 -100.81
N ASP A 54 -71.79 -122.38 -101.99
CA ASP A 54 -71.19 -123.72 -102.14
C ASP A 54 -69.75 -123.74 -101.65
N GLU A 55 -68.92 -122.73 -102.01
CA GLU A 55 -67.57 -122.59 -101.47
C GLU A 55 -67.56 -122.44 -99.93
N HIS A 56 -68.45 -121.63 -99.36
CA HIS A 56 -68.54 -121.47 -97.91
C HIS A 56 -68.97 -122.77 -97.22
N ARG A 57 -69.86 -123.53 -97.84
CA ARG A 57 -70.22 -124.86 -97.33
C ARG A 57 -69.04 -125.83 -97.45
N GLU A 58 -68.26 -125.78 -98.52
CA GLU A 58 -67.07 -126.61 -98.70
C GLU A 58 -65.99 -126.28 -97.65
N ILE A 59 -65.75 -124.99 -97.38
CA ILE A 59 -64.86 -124.53 -96.30
C ILE A 59 -65.39 -125.01 -94.94
N TRP A 60 -66.69 -124.89 -94.68
CA TRP A 60 -67.29 -125.36 -93.42
C TRP A 60 -67.10 -126.86 -93.23
N VAL A 61 -67.38 -127.66 -94.25
CA VAL A 61 -67.19 -129.12 -94.22
C VAL A 61 -65.72 -129.49 -94.07
N GLN A 62 -64.79 -128.76 -94.69
CA GLN A 62 -63.35 -128.98 -94.50
C GLN A 62 -62.87 -128.63 -93.09
N THR A 63 -63.42 -127.57 -92.48
CA THR A 63 -62.93 -127.06 -91.18
C THR A 63 -63.58 -127.78 -89.99
N TYR A 64 -64.87 -128.10 -90.09
CA TYR A 64 -65.68 -128.61 -89.00
C TYR A 64 -66.23 -130.03 -89.24
N GLY A 65 -66.08 -130.58 -90.45
CA GLY A 65 -66.55 -131.93 -90.82
C GLY A 65 -67.98 -131.96 -91.36
N PRO A 66 -68.37 -133.04 -92.08
CA PRO A 66 -69.67 -133.11 -92.78
C PRO A 66 -70.90 -133.15 -91.86
N ASP A 67 -70.73 -133.50 -90.59
CA ASP A 67 -71.83 -133.74 -89.64
C ASP A 67 -72.09 -132.57 -88.67
N GLN A 68 -71.39 -131.44 -88.79
CA GLN A 68 -71.56 -130.28 -87.89
C GLN A 68 -72.65 -129.31 -88.37
N PRO A 69 -73.72 -129.06 -87.58
CA PRO A 69 -74.77 -128.10 -87.94
C PRO A 69 -74.26 -126.65 -87.89
N MET A 70 -74.44 -125.91 -88.98
CA MET A 70 -73.98 -124.51 -89.13
C MET A 70 -74.65 -123.47 -88.20
N THR A 71 -75.64 -123.86 -87.37
CA THR A 71 -76.59 -122.92 -86.75
C THR A 71 -76.88 -123.13 -85.25
N GLN A 72 -76.00 -123.74 -84.46
CA GLN A 72 -76.16 -123.78 -82.99
C GLN A 72 -74.91 -123.25 -82.27
N LEU A 73 -75.01 -122.03 -81.73
CA LEU A 73 -74.09 -121.48 -80.74
C LEU A 73 -74.65 -121.81 -79.36
N ASP A 74 -73.91 -122.56 -78.54
CA ASP A 74 -74.31 -122.90 -77.17
C ASP A 74 -73.98 -121.73 -76.22
N VAL A 75 -74.98 -120.90 -75.95
CA VAL A 75 -74.87 -119.69 -75.11
C VAL A 75 -74.50 -120.05 -73.67
N HIS A 76 -74.82 -121.27 -73.22
CA HIS A 76 -74.55 -121.70 -71.85
C HIS A 76 -73.05 -121.88 -71.58
N THR A 77 -72.31 -122.43 -72.55
CA THR A 77 -70.86 -122.64 -72.42
C THR A 77 -70.09 -121.31 -72.43
N LEU A 78 -70.63 -120.28 -73.07
CA LEU A 78 -70.03 -118.95 -73.13
C LEU A 78 -70.23 -118.20 -71.80
N ASP A 79 -71.40 -118.37 -71.18
CA ASP A 79 -71.74 -117.80 -69.88
C ASP A 79 -70.93 -118.45 -68.73
N GLU A 80 -70.75 -119.77 -68.76
CA GLU A 80 -69.86 -120.48 -67.81
C GLU A 80 -68.40 -119.98 -67.92
N ARG A 81 -67.90 -119.79 -69.15
CA ARG A 81 -66.52 -119.30 -69.37
C ARG A 81 -66.33 -117.85 -68.93
N LEU A 82 -67.32 -116.99 -69.15
CA LEU A 82 -67.29 -115.60 -68.66
C LEU A 82 -67.36 -115.55 -67.13
N THR A 83 -68.22 -116.38 -66.52
CA THR A 83 -68.34 -116.48 -65.05
C THR A 83 -67.03 -117.00 -64.42
N ALA A 84 -66.39 -118.00 -65.03
CA ALA A 84 -65.09 -118.51 -64.57
C ALA A 84 -63.96 -117.48 -64.70
N LEU A 85 -63.91 -116.73 -65.80
CA LEU A 85 -62.97 -115.61 -65.98
C LEU A 85 -63.19 -114.51 -64.95
N GLN A 86 -64.44 -114.16 -64.66
CA GLN A 86 -64.78 -113.14 -63.68
C GLN A 86 -64.46 -113.59 -62.25
N ALA A 87 -64.64 -114.87 -61.93
CA ALA A 87 -64.22 -115.45 -60.65
C ALA A 87 -62.69 -115.42 -60.45
N VAL A 88 -61.90 -115.55 -61.51
CA VAL A 88 -60.42 -115.43 -61.46
C VAL A 88 -59.97 -113.96 -61.43
N LEU A 89 -60.69 -113.06 -62.08
CA LEU A 89 -60.35 -111.63 -62.15
C LEU A 89 -60.77 -110.84 -60.91
N ASN A 90 -61.86 -111.23 -60.23
CA ASN A 90 -62.36 -110.54 -59.03
C ASN A 90 -61.30 -110.42 -57.90
N PRO A 91 -60.55 -111.48 -57.53
CA PRO A 91 -59.47 -111.37 -56.54
C PRO A 91 -58.38 -110.39 -56.97
N VAL A 92 -58.01 -110.37 -58.25
CA VAL A 92 -57.00 -109.44 -58.79
C VAL A 92 -57.52 -108.00 -58.75
N GLN A 93 -58.80 -107.78 -59.06
CA GLN A 93 -59.42 -106.45 -58.94
C GLN A 93 -59.49 -105.97 -57.48
N GLN A 94 -59.76 -106.87 -56.53
CA GLN A 94 -59.76 -106.54 -55.09
C GLN A 94 -58.35 -106.22 -54.57
N GLU A 95 -57.32 -106.97 -54.98
CA GLU A 95 -55.91 -106.68 -54.66
C GLU A 95 -55.47 -105.33 -55.26
N ILE A 96 -55.84 -105.03 -56.51
CA ILE A 96 -55.55 -103.73 -57.12
C ILE A 96 -56.24 -102.60 -56.36
N ALA A 97 -57.50 -102.76 -55.97
CA ALA A 97 -58.23 -101.76 -55.19
C ALA A 97 -57.63 -101.58 -53.78
N ALA A 98 -57.19 -102.68 -53.14
CA ALA A 98 -56.53 -102.65 -51.84
C ALA A 98 -55.15 -101.95 -51.92
N LEU A 99 -54.35 -102.25 -52.94
CA LEU A 99 -53.08 -101.57 -53.22
C LEU A 99 -53.29 -100.09 -53.55
N GLN A 100 -54.33 -99.75 -54.31
CA GLN A 100 -54.70 -98.37 -54.58
C GLN A 100 -55.12 -97.63 -53.30
N SER A 101 -55.95 -98.24 -52.45
CA SER A 101 -56.35 -97.66 -51.15
C SER A 101 -55.13 -97.45 -50.26
N HIS A 102 -54.29 -98.48 -50.13
CA HIS A 102 -53.10 -98.44 -49.29
C HIS A 102 -52.09 -97.39 -49.79
N ALA A 103 -51.81 -97.32 -51.09
CA ALA A 103 -50.92 -96.30 -51.65
C ALA A 103 -51.49 -94.88 -51.50
N THR A 104 -52.82 -94.72 -51.58
CA THR A 104 -53.48 -93.42 -51.38
C THR A 104 -53.42 -93.01 -49.90
N GLU A 105 -53.63 -93.95 -48.98
CA GLU A 105 -53.50 -93.74 -47.54
C GLU A 105 -52.06 -93.39 -47.15
N GLU A 106 -51.06 -94.15 -47.60
CA GLU A 106 -49.64 -93.87 -47.35
C GLU A 106 -49.21 -92.52 -47.93
N LEU A 107 -49.66 -92.18 -49.15
CA LEU A 107 -49.39 -90.88 -49.74
C LEU A 107 -50.03 -89.75 -48.93
N SER A 108 -51.29 -89.92 -48.49
CA SER A 108 -51.98 -88.93 -47.67
C SER A 108 -51.32 -88.74 -46.30
N ALA A 109 -50.87 -89.83 -45.67
CA ALA A 109 -50.15 -89.80 -44.40
C ALA A 109 -48.77 -89.16 -44.55
N ALA A 110 -48.04 -89.46 -45.63
CA ALA A 110 -46.75 -88.85 -45.92
C ALA A 110 -46.87 -87.35 -46.22
N LEU A 111 -47.92 -86.92 -46.93
CA LEU A 111 -48.22 -85.51 -47.16
C LEU A 111 -48.57 -84.79 -45.86
N ALA A 112 -49.44 -85.37 -45.02
CA ALA A 112 -49.77 -84.80 -43.71
C ALA A 112 -48.56 -84.71 -42.77
N ALA A 113 -47.69 -85.73 -42.77
CA ALA A 113 -46.45 -85.73 -41.99
C ALA A 113 -45.47 -84.66 -42.49
N ARG A 114 -45.35 -84.48 -43.81
CA ARG A 114 -44.54 -83.41 -44.40
C ARG A 114 -45.09 -82.03 -44.04
N GLU A 115 -46.41 -81.82 -44.15
CA GLU A 115 -47.04 -80.55 -43.77
C GLU A 115 -46.81 -80.21 -42.29
N THR A 116 -46.90 -81.22 -41.42
CA THR A 116 -46.60 -81.08 -39.98
C THR A 116 -45.13 -80.72 -39.75
N ALA A 117 -44.19 -81.43 -40.39
CA ALA A 117 -42.76 -81.11 -40.28
C ALA A 117 -42.42 -79.73 -40.87
N ASP A 118 -43.09 -79.31 -41.95
CA ASP A 118 -42.94 -77.97 -42.53
C ASP A 118 -43.50 -76.88 -41.62
N ALA A 119 -44.59 -77.15 -40.89
CA ALA A 119 -45.14 -76.25 -39.86
C ALA A 119 -44.19 -76.15 -38.66
N GLU A 120 -43.75 -77.28 -38.08
CA GLU A 120 -42.78 -77.31 -36.98
C GLU A 120 -41.47 -76.59 -37.35
N ARG A 121 -40.98 -76.76 -38.59
CA ARG A 121 -39.79 -76.04 -39.07
C ARG A 121 -40.04 -74.53 -39.13
N ARG A 122 -41.21 -74.08 -39.59
CA ARG A 122 -41.54 -72.65 -39.62
C ARG A 122 -41.60 -72.08 -38.20
N ASP A 123 -42.28 -72.77 -37.30
CA ASP A 123 -42.39 -72.37 -35.89
C ASP A 123 -41.02 -72.30 -35.22
N ALA A 124 -40.14 -73.27 -35.47
CA ALA A 124 -38.76 -73.26 -34.95
C ALA A 124 -37.93 -72.10 -35.52
N VAL A 125 -38.09 -71.76 -36.81
CA VAL A 125 -37.40 -70.62 -37.43
C VAL A 125 -37.93 -69.29 -36.88
N GLU A 126 -39.24 -69.16 -36.66
CA GLU A 126 -39.84 -67.98 -36.04
C GLU A 126 -39.41 -67.82 -34.58
N ALA A 127 -39.39 -68.90 -33.80
CA ALA A 127 -38.90 -68.90 -32.43
C ALA A 127 -37.41 -68.54 -32.33
N ALA A 128 -36.58 -69.05 -33.24
CA ALA A 128 -35.16 -68.70 -33.31
C ALA A 128 -34.95 -67.21 -33.62
N ARG A 129 -35.70 -66.65 -34.58
CA ARG A 129 -35.66 -65.21 -34.90
C ARG A 129 -36.12 -64.35 -33.72
N ALA A 130 -37.16 -64.77 -33.01
CA ALA A 130 -37.64 -64.06 -31.83
C ALA A 130 -36.60 -64.08 -30.69
N ALA A 131 -35.92 -65.21 -30.48
CA ALA A 131 -34.84 -65.34 -29.51
C ALA A 131 -33.60 -64.49 -29.88
N GLU A 132 -33.23 -64.44 -31.15
CA GLU A 132 -32.17 -63.57 -31.66
C GLU A 132 -32.51 -62.09 -31.44
N ALA A 133 -33.73 -61.67 -31.79
CA ALA A 133 -34.19 -60.30 -31.57
C ALA A 133 -34.20 -59.92 -30.07
N ALA A 134 -34.68 -60.82 -29.19
CA ALA A 134 -34.68 -60.59 -27.75
C ALA A 134 -33.26 -60.52 -27.16
N ARG A 135 -32.33 -61.33 -27.66
CA ARG A 135 -30.91 -61.26 -27.27
C ARG A 135 -30.31 -59.93 -27.71
N ASP A 136 -30.54 -59.52 -28.94
CA ASP A 136 -29.98 -58.29 -29.49
C ASP A 136 -30.54 -57.05 -28.78
N GLU A 137 -31.83 -57.05 -28.43
CA GLU A 137 -32.44 -56.03 -27.58
C GLU A 137 -31.82 -56.01 -26.17
N ALA A 138 -31.65 -57.16 -25.53
CA ALA A 138 -31.01 -57.25 -24.21
C ALA A 138 -29.55 -56.77 -24.24
N LEU A 139 -28.82 -57.03 -25.32
CA LEU A 139 -27.45 -56.54 -25.51
C LEU A 139 -27.42 -55.02 -25.72
N ALA A 140 -28.38 -54.46 -26.47
CA ALA A 140 -28.51 -53.01 -26.65
C ALA A 140 -28.82 -52.32 -25.31
N GLN A 141 -29.82 -52.80 -24.56
CA GLN A 141 -30.15 -52.26 -23.24
C GLN A 141 -28.97 -52.37 -22.25
N ALA A 142 -28.21 -53.47 -22.32
CA ALA A 142 -27.00 -53.64 -21.51
C ALA A 142 -25.90 -52.64 -21.90
N ALA A 143 -25.74 -52.32 -23.19
CA ALA A 143 -24.79 -51.31 -23.65
C ALA A 143 -25.20 -49.91 -23.18
N ASP A 144 -26.46 -49.53 -23.38
CA ASP A 144 -27.01 -48.23 -22.96
C ASP A 144 -26.85 -48.04 -21.44
N SER A 145 -27.19 -49.05 -20.64
CA SER A 145 -27.03 -48.98 -19.17
C SER A 145 -25.58 -48.79 -18.71
N ARG A 146 -24.60 -49.32 -19.47
CA ARG A 146 -23.17 -49.14 -19.18
C ARG A 146 -22.74 -47.73 -19.53
N GLU A 147 -23.17 -47.20 -20.66
CA GLU A 147 -22.90 -45.83 -21.07
C GLU A 147 -23.49 -44.82 -20.09
N GLU A 148 -24.75 -45.01 -19.67
CA GLU A 148 -25.39 -44.17 -18.64
C GLU A 148 -24.65 -44.25 -17.30
N ALA A 149 -24.23 -45.44 -16.87
CA ALA A 149 -23.47 -45.61 -15.64
C ALA A 149 -22.08 -44.95 -15.69
N GLU A 150 -21.40 -45.01 -16.84
CA GLU A 150 -20.13 -44.33 -17.05
C GLU A 150 -20.30 -42.80 -17.07
N ALA A 151 -21.29 -42.29 -17.80
CA ALA A 151 -21.64 -40.87 -17.83
C ALA A 151 -21.99 -40.35 -16.41
N ALA A 152 -22.74 -41.13 -15.62
CA ALA A 152 -23.07 -40.78 -14.24
C ALA A 152 -21.83 -40.73 -13.33
N ARG A 153 -20.85 -41.64 -13.52
CA ARG A 153 -19.58 -41.60 -12.79
C ARG A 153 -18.77 -40.37 -13.15
N ILE A 154 -18.61 -40.08 -14.44
CA ILE A 154 -17.89 -38.89 -14.93
C ILE A 154 -18.54 -37.62 -14.38
N ALA A 155 -19.88 -37.52 -14.44
CA ALA A 155 -20.61 -36.37 -13.91
C ALA A 155 -20.44 -36.21 -12.39
N LYS A 156 -20.45 -37.32 -11.65
CA LYS A 156 -20.21 -37.31 -10.20
C LYS A 156 -18.79 -36.85 -9.87
N ASP A 157 -17.78 -37.38 -10.56
CA ASP A 157 -16.38 -37.01 -10.33
C ASP A 157 -16.13 -35.54 -10.66
N ALA A 158 -16.71 -35.03 -11.77
CA ALA A 158 -16.67 -33.62 -12.10
C ALA A 158 -17.37 -32.73 -11.05
N ALA A 159 -18.50 -33.18 -10.49
CA ALA A 159 -19.18 -32.47 -9.41
C ALA A 159 -18.36 -32.44 -8.12
N ILE A 160 -17.68 -33.55 -7.77
CA ILE A 160 -16.77 -33.62 -6.63
C ILE A 160 -15.58 -32.68 -6.82
N GLN A 161 -14.97 -32.66 -8.02
CA GLN A 161 -13.87 -31.75 -8.34
C GLN A 161 -14.28 -30.29 -8.17
N ARG A 162 -15.42 -29.88 -8.75
CA ARG A 162 -15.95 -28.52 -8.59
C ARG A 162 -16.24 -28.17 -7.13
N ALA A 163 -16.77 -29.11 -6.35
CA ALA A 163 -17.02 -28.91 -4.93
C ALA A 163 -15.71 -28.71 -4.14
N ASN A 164 -14.67 -29.48 -4.46
CA ASN A 164 -13.35 -29.35 -3.84
C ASN A 164 -12.67 -28.02 -4.23
N GLU A 165 -12.75 -27.61 -5.50
CA GLU A 165 -12.26 -26.32 -5.97
C GLU A 165 -12.98 -25.16 -5.27
N ALA A 166 -14.31 -25.23 -5.15
CA ALA A 166 -15.09 -24.22 -4.44
C ALA A 166 -14.75 -24.17 -2.94
N ALA A 167 -14.52 -25.32 -2.30
CA ALA A 167 -14.08 -25.39 -0.92
C ALA A 167 -12.68 -24.76 -0.75
N ALA A 168 -11.73 -25.10 -1.62
CA ALA A 168 -10.38 -24.54 -1.59
C ALA A 168 -10.39 -23.02 -1.81
N ALA A 169 -11.17 -22.53 -2.78
CA ALA A 169 -11.32 -21.10 -3.04
C ALA A 169 -11.95 -20.35 -1.84
N ARG A 170 -12.94 -20.96 -1.19
CA ARG A 170 -13.54 -20.40 0.04
C ARG A 170 -12.51 -20.33 1.17
N ASP A 171 -11.75 -21.40 1.38
CA ASP A 171 -10.78 -21.46 2.47
C ASP A 171 -9.63 -20.46 2.22
N GLN A 172 -9.19 -20.28 0.97
CA GLN A 172 -8.26 -19.23 0.58
C GLN A 172 -8.85 -17.83 0.85
N ALA A 173 -10.09 -17.56 0.46
CA ALA A 173 -10.74 -16.27 0.71
C ALA A 173 -10.88 -15.96 2.20
N ILE A 174 -11.14 -16.97 3.04
CA ILE A 174 -11.16 -16.83 4.50
C ILE A 174 -9.77 -16.49 5.04
N ALA A 175 -8.72 -17.18 4.55
CA ALA A 175 -7.35 -16.91 4.95
C ALA A 175 -6.89 -15.49 4.56
N GLU A 176 -7.20 -15.06 3.34
CA GLU A 176 -6.94 -13.70 2.85
C GLU A 176 -7.70 -12.66 3.68
N GLN A 177 -8.96 -12.91 4.01
CA GLN A 177 -9.74 -12.02 4.88
C GLN A 177 -9.15 -11.94 6.29
N ALA A 178 -8.69 -13.06 6.86
CA ALA A 178 -8.04 -13.09 8.16
C ALA A 178 -6.72 -12.30 8.16
N SER A 179 -5.88 -12.48 7.13
CA SER A 179 -4.63 -11.73 6.94
C SER A 179 -4.91 -10.23 6.83
N ALA A 180 -5.87 -9.84 5.98
CA ALA A 180 -6.23 -8.43 5.80
C ALA A 180 -6.77 -7.79 7.09
N ARG A 181 -7.52 -8.54 7.91
CA ARG A 181 -7.97 -8.05 9.23
C ARG A 181 -6.80 -7.87 10.19
N GLN A 182 -5.86 -8.82 10.23
CA GLN A 182 -4.68 -8.74 11.07
C GLN A 182 -3.79 -7.55 10.67
N GLU A 183 -3.58 -7.33 9.38
CA GLU A 183 -2.86 -6.16 8.86
C GLU A 183 -3.58 -4.84 9.20
N ALA A 184 -4.90 -4.81 9.10
CA ALA A 184 -5.69 -3.63 9.48
C ALA A 184 -5.62 -3.33 10.99
N GLU A 185 -5.62 -4.36 11.84
CA GLU A 185 -5.44 -4.23 13.29
C GLU A 185 -4.02 -3.77 13.66
N ALA A 186 -3.00 -4.32 12.99
CA ALA A 186 -1.62 -3.86 13.13
C ALA A 186 -1.49 -2.39 12.74
N ALA A 187 -2.00 -1.99 11.57
CA ALA A 187 -1.98 -0.60 11.11
C ALA A 187 -2.72 0.37 12.06
N ARG A 188 -3.83 -0.07 12.67
CA ARG A 188 -4.54 0.71 13.70
C ARG A 188 -3.71 0.86 14.96
N THR A 189 -3.05 -0.20 15.40
CA THR A 189 -2.16 -0.19 16.57
C THR A 189 -0.97 0.73 16.34
N ASP A 190 -0.31 0.61 15.19
CA ASP A 190 0.83 1.46 14.80
C ASP A 190 0.42 2.94 14.73
N ARG A 191 -0.76 3.22 14.15
CA ARG A 191 -1.32 4.57 14.14
C ARG A 191 -1.56 5.10 15.56
N GLN A 192 -2.12 4.30 16.46
CA GLN A 192 -2.36 4.71 17.84
C GLN A 192 -1.04 4.99 18.56
N GLN A 193 -0.05 4.11 18.42
CA GLN A 193 1.29 4.31 18.98
C GLN A 193 1.95 5.58 18.44
N ALA A 194 1.83 5.86 17.14
CA ALA A 194 2.34 7.09 16.55
C ALA A 194 1.64 8.34 17.12
N LEU A 195 0.32 8.31 17.31
CA LEU A 195 -0.42 9.39 17.95
C LEU A 195 0.00 9.60 19.41
N ASP A 196 0.18 8.51 20.17
CA ASP A 196 0.65 8.57 21.56
C ASP A 196 2.08 9.14 21.65
N GLN A 197 2.97 8.78 20.71
CA GLN A 197 4.32 9.35 20.61
C GLN A 197 4.30 10.85 20.30
N VAL A 198 3.41 11.28 19.40
CA VAL A 198 3.22 12.71 19.08
C VAL A 198 2.67 13.47 20.29
N ALA A 199 1.68 12.92 20.99
CA ALA A 199 1.14 13.51 22.22
C ALA A 199 2.23 13.63 23.31
N ALA A 200 3.03 12.58 23.53
CA ALA A 200 4.14 12.61 24.47
C ALA A 200 5.27 13.57 24.05
N ALA A 201 5.48 13.80 22.75
CA ALA A 201 6.41 14.81 22.26
C ALA A 201 5.88 16.23 22.52
N HIS A 202 4.59 16.49 22.28
CA HIS A 202 3.97 17.78 22.61
C HIS A 202 4.04 18.08 24.10
N GLN A 203 3.71 17.11 24.96
CA GLN A 203 3.81 17.27 26.40
C GLN A 203 5.24 17.61 26.85
N ARG A 204 6.26 16.96 26.27
CA ARG A 204 7.67 17.30 26.53
C ARG A 204 8.04 18.70 26.06
N ILE A 205 7.50 19.16 24.93
CA ILE A 205 7.70 20.53 24.45
C ILE A 205 7.08 21.52 25.43
N ASP A 206 5.85 21.27 25.89
CA ASP A 206 5.16 22.14 26.85
C ASP A 206 5.92 22.20 28.19
N ASP A 207 6.41 21.06 28.69
CA ASP A 207 7.24 20.99 29.91
C ASP A 207 8.55 21.78 29.76
N LEU A 208 9.22 21.67 28.60
CA LEU A 208 10.43 22.43 28.29
C LEU A 208 10.13 23.93 28.14
N GLN A 209 9.00 24.32 27.55
CA GLN A 209 8.58 25.71 27.46
C GLN A 209 8.29 26.31 28.84
N ALA A 210 7.62 25.54 29.72
CA ALA A 210 7.38 25.94 31.10
C ALA A 210 8.69 26.11 31.89
N THR A 211 9.64 25.18 31.71
CA THR A 211 10.98 25.25 32.31
C THR A 211 11.77 26.45 31.79
N LEU A 212 11.76 26.70 30.48
CA LEU A 212 12.42 27.86 29.88
C LEU A 212 11.81 29.17 30.37
N ALA A 213 10.49 29.23 30.54
CA ALA A 213 9.81 30.41 31.07
C ALA A 213 10.18 30.67 32.54
N SER A 214 10.27 29.62 33.36
CA SER A 214 10.68 29.75 34.77
C SER A 214 12.16 30.15 34.90
N GLU A 215 13.06 29.58 34.09
CA GLU A 215 14.46 29.98 34.04
C GLU A 215 14.63 31.44 33.60
N ARG A 216 13.87 31.88 32.57
CA ARG A 216 13.87 33.28 32.14
C ARG A 216 13.38 34.22 33.24
N ALA A 217 12.31 33.87 33.95
CA ALA A 217 11.82 34.66 35.07
C ALA A 217 12.87 34.77 36.18
N SER A 218 13.47 33.65 36.59
CA SER A 218 14.54 33.60 37.60
C SER A 218 15.76 34.42 37.17
N ALA A 219 16.20 34.31 35.92
CA ALA A 219 17.32 35.08 35.39
C ALA A 219 17.04 36.60 35.37
N LEU A 220 15.81 37.01 35.05
CA LEU A 220 15.39 38.41 35.10
C LEU A 220 15.37 38.93 36.55
N GLU A 221 14.85 38.16 37.49
CA GLU A 221 14.88 38.50 38.92
C GLU A 221 16.31 38.66 39.44
N GLN A 222 17.22 37.75 39.06
CA GLN A 222 18.65 37.85 39.40
C GLN A 222 19.30 39.09 38.79
N LEU A 223 19.00 39.41 37.53
CA LEU A 223 19.49 40.62 36.86
C LEU A 223 19.02 41.90 37.56
N ASP A 224 17.76 41.95 37.99
CA ASP A 224 17.20 43.09 38.70
C ASP A 224 17.77 43.22 40.12
N LEU A 225 18.03 42.11 40.81
CA LEU A 225 18.77 42.11 42.08
C LEU A 225 20.18 42.66 41.90
N LEU A 226 20.94 42.16 40.93
CA LEU A 226 22.30 42.63 40.64
C LEU A 226 22.34 44.11 40.26
N ARG A 227 21.34 44.60 39.51
CA ARG A 227 21.22 46.04 39.17
C ARG A 227 20.95 46.88 40.42
N ARG A 228 20.12 46.42 41.34
CA ARG A 228 19.86 47.12 42.62
C ARG A 228 21.11 47.13 43.50
N GLU A 229 21.80 46.00 43.61
CA GLU A 229 23.07 45.89 44.34
C GLU A 229 24.14 46.80 43.74
N GLU A 230 24.27 46.86 42.41
CA GLU A 230 25.20 47.76 41.73
C GLU A 230 24.88 49.24 41.98
N GLN A 231 23.60 49.62 41.88
CA GLN A 231 23.16 50.98 42.17
C GLN A 231 23.42 51.36 43.63
N GLN A 232 23.13 50.46 44.57
CA GLN A 232 23.38 50.66 45.98
C GLN A 232 24.87 50.82 46.26
N THR A 233 25.71 49.91 45.75
CA THR A 233 27.17 49.98 45.89
C THR A 233 27.74 51.27 45.30
N ARG A 234 27.21 51.74 44.16
CA ARG A 234 27.60 53.04 43.57
C ARG A 234 27.19 54.22 44.43
N GLN A 235 26.01 54.19 45.05
CA GLN A 235 25.54 55.25 45.95
C GLN A 235 26.37 55.28 47.23
N ASP A 236 26.64 54.11 47.80
CA ASP A 236 27.48 53.96 49.00
C ASP A 236 28.90 54.46 48.73
N LEU A 237 29.50 54.07 47.60
CA LEU A 237 30.83 54.54 47.19
C LEU A 237 30.86 56.07 46.99
N ARG A 238 29.84 56.64 46.32
CA ARG A 238 29.74 58.10 46.14
C ARG A 238 29.61 58.82 47.48
N THR A 239 28.82 58.28 48.40
CA THR A 239 28.61 58.85 49.73
C THR A 239 29.92 58.79 50.53
N ALA A 240 30.58 57.63 50.57
CA ALA A 240 31.86 57.45 51.25
C ALA A 240 32.96 58.38 50.70
N LEU A 241 33.10 58.49 49.37
CA LEU A 241 34.08 59.41 48.77
C LEU A 241 33.74 60.87 49.07
N THR A 242 32.46 61.26 49.04
CA THR A 242 32.05 62.63 49.37
C THR A 242 32.36 62.96 50.82
N GLU A 243 32.10 62.02 51.73
CA GLU A 243 32.40 62.19 53.16
C GLU A 243 33.91 62.26 53.41
N GLU A 244 34.70 61.38 52.81
CA GLU A 244 36.17 61.42 52.91
C GLU A 244 36.74 62.74 52.39
N TRP A 245 36.23 63.26 51.26
CA TRP A 245 36.65 64.55 50.72
C TRP A 245 36.23 65.73 51.60
N ARG A 246 35.03 65.70 52.18
CA ARG A 246 34.59 66.73 53.14
C ARG A 246 35.49 66.74 54.36
N GLN A 247 35.73 65.58 54.95
CA GLN A 247 36.57 65.46 56.14
C GLN A 247 37.99 65.96 55.88
N ARG A 248 38.59 65.65 54.73
CA ARG A 248 39.90 66.21 54.34
C ARG A 248 39.89 67.73 54.17
N LEU A 249 38.81 68.32 53.66
CA LEU A 249 38.68 69.76 53.51
C LEU A 249 38.52 70.46 54.87
N ASP A 250 37.74 69.86 55.77
CA ASP A 250 37.56 70.34 57.13
C ASP A 250 38.89 70.27 57.91
N ASP A 251 39.59 69.14 57.85
CA ASP A 251 40.92 68.98 58.45
C ASP A 251 41.91 70.04 57.92
N GLN A 252 41.93 70.27 56.59
CA GLN A 252 42.77 71.31 56.00
C GLN A 252 42.38 72.71 56.45
N ALA A 253 41.08 72.99 56.56
CA ALA A 253 40.57 74.28 57.01
C ALA A 253 40.96 74.55 58.47
N GLU A 254 40.87 73.54 59.34
CA GLU A 254 41.37 73.60 60.72
C GLU A 254 42.88 73.84 60.76
N ASP A 255 43.66 73.11 59.95
CA ASP A 255 45.11 73.27 59.85
C ASP A 255 45.49 74.69 59.40
N PHE A 256 44.77 75.25 58.42
CA PHE A 256 44.98 76.63 57.97
C PHE A 256 44.56 77.66 59.01
N ALA A 257 43.44 77.45 59.70
CA ALA A 257 42.98 78.34 60.77
C ALA A 257 43.99 78.37 61.92
N GLN A 258 44.54 77.21 62.29
CA GLN A 258 45.55 77.10 63.33
C GLN A 258 46.86 77.78 62.92
N ARG A 259 47.33 77.57 61.68
CA ARG A 259 48.51 78.27 61.14
C ARG A 259 48.32 79.79 61.10
N LEU A 260 47.12 80.26 60.76
CA LEU A 260 46.79 81.68 60.76
C LEU A 260 46.82 82.25 62.19
N GLN A 261 46.21 81.56 63.15
CA GLN A 261 46.20 81.96 64.56
C GLN A 261 47.63 81.98 65.14
N ASP A 262 48.46 80.99 64.82
CA ASP A 262 49.87 80.95 65.23
C ASP A 262 50.69 82.09 64.60
N ALA A 263 50.40 82.44 63.34
CA ALA A 263 51.05 83.56 62.66
C ALA A 263 50.62 84.92 63.25
N GLN A 264 49.33 85.09 63.55
CA GLN A 264 48.79 86.26 64.23
C GLN A 264 49.42 86.41 65.62
N THR A 265 49.42 85.33 66.42
CA THR A 265 50.02 85.34 67.76
C THR A 265 51.51 85.70 67.71
N ARG A 266 52.27 85.15 66.75
CA ARG A 266 53.69 85.52 66.55
C ARG A 266 53.87 86.97 66.09
N ALA A 267 52.97 87.48 65.25
CA ALA A 267 53.01 88.88 64.82
C ALA A 267 52.70 89.82 65.99
N ASP A 268 51.68 89.51 66.79
CA ASP A 268 51.29 90.28 67.97
C ASP A 268 52.39 90.29 69.04
N GLN A 269 53.03 89.14 69.30
CA GLN A 269 54.21 89.05 70.15
C GLN A 269 55.35 89.94 69.63
N ARG A 270 55.63 89.89 68.33
CA ARG A 270 56.66 90.73 67.72
C ARG A 270 56.32 92.23 67.80
N ILE A 271 55.05 92.60 67.64
CA ILE A 271 54.59 93.98 67.81
C ILE A 271 54.77 94.42 69.26
N ALA A 272 54.42 93.58 70.24
CA ALA A 272 54.62 93.87 71.65
C ALA A 272 56.11 94.05 71.98
N ASP A 273 56.98 93.13 71.53
CA ASP A 273 58.44 93.20 71.73
C ASP A 273 59.03 94.48 71.10
N LEU A 274 58.65 94.81 69.86
CA LEU A 274 59.12 96.02 69.18
C LEU A 274 58.61 97.29 69.85
N SER A 275 57.38 97.27 70.36
CA SER A 275 56.81 98.40 71.11
C SER A 275 57.57 98.61 72.42
N GLU A 276 57.90 97.54 73.14
CA GLU A 276 58.72 97.61 74.36
C GLU A 276 60.15 98.08 74.07
N GLN A 277 60.76 97.62 72.97
CA GLN A 277 62.07 98.12 72.55
C GLN A 277 62.02 99.62 72.22
N LEU A 278 60.94 100.08 71.56
CA LEU A 278 60.75 101.50 71.25
C LEU A 278 60.58 102.33 72.52
N THR A 279 59.75 101.90 73.47
CA THR A 279 59.57 102.62 74.74
C THR A 279 60.89 102.73 75.51
N ARG A 280 61.62 101.61 75.66
CA ARG A 280 62.95 101.62 76.29
C ARG A 280 63.93 102.53 75.56
N ALA A 281 63.94 102.53 74.22
CA ALA A 281 64.79 103.41 73.43
C ALA A 281 64.44 104.89 73.64
N THR A 282 63.14 105.24 73.71
CA THR A 282 62.70 106.62 74.00
C THR A 282 63.04 107.06 75.41
N GLU A 283 62.91 106.18 76.42
CA GLU A 283 63.32 106.45 77.80
C GLU A 283 64.83 106.66 77.90
N ASN A 284 65.62 105.81 77.25
CA ASN A 284 67.08 105.96 77.19
C ASN A 284 67.49 107.26 76.51
N TYR A 285 66.83 107.63 75.40
CA TYR A 285 67.06 108.89 74.71
C TYR A 285 66.74 110.10 75.59
N ALA A 286 65.59 110.10 76.28
CA ALA A 286 65.20 111.15 77.20
C ALA A 286 66.19 111.29 78.38
N THR A 287 66.62 110.15 78.94
CA THR A 287 67.61 110.09 80.03
C THR A 287 68.97 110.62 79.58
N ALA A 288 69.39 110.33 78.34
CA ALA A 288 70.63 110.86 77.77
C ALA A 288 70.56 112.37 77.46
N LEU A 289 69.38 112.90 77.12
CA LEU A 289 69.18 114.32 76.82
C LEU A 289 69.17 115.21 78.07
N ALA A 290 68.63 114.70 79.19
CA ALA A 290 68.53 115.45 80.45
C ALA A 290 69.85 116.12 80.90
N PRO A 291 71.00 115.41 81.01
CA PRO A 291 72.26 116.04 81.42
C PRO A 291 72.81 117.03 80.39
N LEU A 292 72.49 116.88 79.10
CA LEU A 292 72.88 117.85 78.08
C LEU A 292 72.10 119.16 78.23
N HIS A 293 70.80 119.10 78.50
CA HIS A 293 70.00 120.28 78.81
C HIS A 293 70.47 120.97 80.11
N GLU A 294 70.80 120.19 81.14
CA GLU A 294 71.41 120.72 82.37
C GLU A 294 72.73 121.44 82.06
N LYS A 295 73.64 120.82 81.30
CA LYS A 295 74.91 121.44 80.88
C LYS A 295 74.70 122.73 80.07
N ILE A 296 73.75 122.75 79.13
CA ILE A 296 73.41 123.97 78.37
C ILE A 296 72.91 125.08 79.30
N SER A 297 72.06 124.73 80.29
CA SER A 297 71.56 125.70 81.24
C SER A 297 72.66 126.26 82.16
N ALA A 298 73.58 125.39 82.61
CA ALA A 298 74.74 125.77 83.40
C ALA A 298 75.65 126.73 82.61
N LEU A 299 76.01 126.38 81.38
CA LEU A 299 76.83 127.23 80.50
C LEU A 299 76.18 128.58 80.20
N ARG A 300 74.85 128.62 80.01
CA ARG A 300 74.11 129.89 79.85
C ARG A 300 74.19 130.77 81.09
N ASN A 301 74.08 130.18 82.28
CA ASN A 301 74.23 130.91 83.55
C ASN A 301 75.66 131.43 83.74
N GLU A 302 76.66 130.61 83.38
CA GLU A 302 78.08 130.98 83.44
C GLU A 302 78.42 132.13 82.49
N LEU A 303 77.90 132.09 81.25
CA LEU A 303 78.01 133.17 80.28
C LEU A 303 77.36 134.46 80.82
N ALA A 304 76.16 134.38 81.42
CA ALA A 304 75.50 135.52 82.01
C ALA A 304 76.32 136.14 83.17
N ALA A 305 76.90 135.29 84.01
CA ALA A 305 77.77 135.73 85.11
C ALA A 305 79.03 136.45 84.58
N GLN A 306 79.72 135.86 83.60
CA GLN A 306 80.89 136.44 82.92
C GLN A 306 80.56 137.79 82.28
N THR A 307 79.41 137.88 81.59
CA THR A 307 78.97 139.13 80.94
C THR A 307 78.66 140.21 81.98
N SER A 308 78.04 139.86 83.11
CA SER A 308 77.79 140.80 84.22
C SER A 308 79.08 141.29 84.87
N PHE A 309 80.09 140.42 84.95
CA PHE A 309 81.41 140.76 85.50
C PHE A 309 82.14 141.71 84.56
N ALA A 310 82.18 141.40 83.27
CA ALA A 310 82.77 142.26 82.24
C ALA A 310 82.12 143.66 82.20
N SER A 311 80.78 143.72 82.32
CA SER A 311 80.06 145.00 82.39
C SER A 311 80.42 145.83 83.62
N ARG A 312 80.59 145.20 84.79
CA ARG A 312 81.01 145.88 86.03
C ARG A 312 82.45 146.37 85.94
N ALA A 313 83.35 145.56 85.39
CA ALA A 313 84.74 145.95 85.18
C ALA A 313 84.86 147.15 84.21
N HIS A 314 84.03 147.19 83.16
CA HIS A 314 83.97 148.35 82.25
C HIS A 314 83.50 149.62 82.96
N GLN A 315 82.43 149.54 83.76
CA GLN A 315 81.95 150.69 84.54
C GLN A 315 83.00 151.22 85.53
N GLN A 316 83.76 150.34 86.18
CA GLN A 316 84.85 150.74 87.06
C GLN A 316 85.98 151.45 86.30
N LEU A 317 86.31 150.97 85.10
CA LEU A 317 87.29 151.60 84.23
C LEU A 317 86.86 153.01 83.78
N ASP A 318 85.59 153.18 83.41
CA ASP A 318 85.05 154.48 83.02
C ASP A 318 85.06 155.45 84.21
N GLN A 319 84.63 155.02 85.39
CA GLN A 319 84.71 155.83 86.62
C GLN A 319 86.14 156.24 86.99
N LEU A 320 87.13 155.36 86.77
CA LEU A 320 88.54 155.67 87.00
C LEU A 320 89.06 156.72 86.02
N ARG A 321 88.66 156.63 84.75
CA ARG A 321 88.99 157.63 83.73
C ARG A 321 88.43 159.00 84.07
N ASP A 322 87.17 159.06 84.49
CA ASP A 322 86.52 160.32 84.86
C ASP A 322 87.22 160.98 86.05
N ARG A 323 87.55 160.21 87.11
CA ARG A 323 88.30 160.72 88.28
C ARG A 323 89.71 161.21 87.93
N LEU A 324 90.39 160.53 87.01
CA LEU A 324 91.72 160.94 86.53
C LEU A 324 91.66 162.23 85.71
N ALA A 325 90.63 162.41 84.87
CA ALA A 325 90.43 163.64 84.11
C ALA A 325 90.19 164.85 85.02
N GLU A 326 89.33 164.67 86.04
CA GLU A 326 88.97 165.73 87.00
C GLU A 326 90.16 166.19 87.86
N ALA A 327 91.10 165.29 88.17
CA ALA A 327 92.30 165.59 88.93
C ALA A 327 93.35 166.39 88.13
N VAL A 328 93.37 166.26 86.80
CA VAL A 328 94.37 166.91 85.93
C VAL A 328 94.02 168.37 85.62
N GLU A 329 92.73 168.74 85.61
CA GLU A 329 92.31 170.10 85.24
C GLU A 329 92.47 171.15 86.35
N ASN A 330 92.63 170.75 87.62
CA ASN A 330 92.41 171.65 88.76
C ASN A 330 93.65 172.16 89.52
N THR A 331 94.90 171.96 89.07
CA THR A 331 96.07 172.41 89.87
C THR A 331 97.25 172.98 89.07
N THR A 332 97.63 174.22 89.39
CA THR A 332 98.77 174.96 88.81
C THR A 332 100.02 174.98 89.71
N ASP A 333 100.05 174.17 90.77
CA ASP A 333 101.21 174.05 91.67
C ASP A 333 101.74 172.61 91.69
N THR A 334 102.97 172.44 91.21
CA THR A 334 103.58 171.15 90.85
C THR A 334 103.88 170.22 92.04
N GLU A 335 104.01 170.75 93.25
CA GLU A 335 104.17 169.95 94.48
C GLU A 335 102.82 169.47 95.04
N ALA A 336 101.75 170.25 94.88
CA ALA A 336 100.38 169.83 95.22
C ALA A 336 99.85 168.76 94.25
N LEU A 337 100.18 168.86 92.95
CA LEU A 337 99.81 167.87 91.93
C LEU A 337 100.42 166.48 92.25
N ARG A 338 101.66 166.43 92.73
CA ARG A 338 102.32 165.15 93.07
C ARG A 338 101.69 164.49 94.28
N GLU A 339 101.30 165.25 95.30
CA GLU A 339 100.67 164.68 96.49
C GLU A 339 99.19 164.28 96.25
N HIS A 340 98.50 165.00 95.35
CA HIS A 340 97.14 164.64 94.93
C HIS A 340 97.11 163.40 94.01
N ILE A 341 98.04 163.28 93.05
CA ILE A 341 98.21 162.07 92.23
C ILE A 341 98.60 160.87 93.13
N ARG A 342 99.38 161.08 94.20
CA ARG A 342 99.74 160.03 95.15
C ARG A 342 98.53 159.55 95.97
N THR A 343 97.62 160.44 96.34
CA THR A 343 96.39 160.09 97.07
C THR A 343 95.38 159.40 96.17
N VAL A 344 95.23 159.83 94.91
CA VAL A 344 94.39 159.14 93.91
C VAL A 344 94.94 157.74 93.62
N LEU A 345 96.26 157.57 93.45
CA LEU A 345 96.88 156.25 93.21
C LEU A 345 96.89 155.35 94.47
N ALA A 346 96.93 155.91 95.68
CA ALA A 346 96.85 155.16 96.93
C ALA A 346 95.41 154.72 97.28
N HIS A 347 94.38 155.48 96.87
CA HIS A 347 92.97 155.05 96.98
C HIS A 347 92.57 154.02 95.91
N THR A 348 93.34 153.86 94.84
CA THR A 348 93.12 152.80 93.82
C THR A 348 93.83 151.48 94.12
N ALA A 349 94.61 151.38 95.20
CA ALA A 349 95.31 150.15 95.57
C ALA A 349 94.47 149.19 96.46
N VAL A 350 93.22 149.54 96.78
CA VAL A 350 92.34 148.71 97.61
C VAL A 350 91.08 148.39 96.84
N GLU A 351 91.02 147.16 96.32
CA GLU A 351 89.89 146.36 95.81
C GLU A 351 90.30 145.71 94.49
N THR A 352 90.90 144.51 94.46
CA THR A 352 90.25 143.18 94.59
C THR A 352 91.19 142.10 93.96
N PRO A 353 90.93 140.77 94.02
CA PRO A 353 91.36 139.77 95.02
C PRO A 353 92.17 138.58 94.39
N PRO A 354 92.58 137.53 95.15
CA PRO A 354 93.41 136.40 94.70
C PRO A 354 92.64 135.31 93.88
N PRO A 355 93.32 134.26 93.34
CA PRO A 355 92.91 133.51 92.15
C PRO A 355 91.91 132.38 92.44
N GLY A 356 91.00 132.15 91.50
CA GLY A 356 90.09 130.99 91.51
C GLY A 356 90.62 129.87 90.64
N ASN A 357 91.33 128.93 91.27
CA ASN A 357 91.51 127.58 90.75
C ASN A 357 90.16 126.90 90.53
N GLY A 358 90.05 126.12 89.45
CA GLY A 358 88.92 125.24 89.20
C GLY A 358 89.36 124.13 88.27
N GLU A 359 89.77 123.03 88.87
CA GLU A 359 90.07 121.74 88.24
C GLU A 359 88.89 121.21 87.40
N SER A 360 89.26 120.47 86.34
CA SER A 360 88.53 119.42 85.63
C SER A 360 87.48 118.64 86.47
N PRO A 361 86.43 118.04 85.89
CA PRO A 361 86.42 117.32 84.60
C PRO A 361 85.28 117.60 83.61
#